data_AF-A0A935XWS3-F1
#
_entry.id   AF-A0A935XWS3-F1
#
_cell.length_a   1.000
_cell.length_b   1.000
_cell.length_c   1.000
_cell.angle_alpha   90.00
_cell.angle_beta   90.00
_cell.angle_gamma   90.00
#
_symmetry.space_group_name_H-M   'P 1'
#
loop_
_entity.id
_entity.type
_entity.pdbx_description
1 polymer ?
#
loop_
_entity_poly.entity_id
_entity_poly.type
_entity_poly.pdbx_seq_one_letter_code
_entity_poly.pdbx_strand_id
1 'polypeptide(L)' 'MSLPIFSEAQMISGIIYDQNSQTLPGVTIRFLETPDGTVSDKNGAFVLMKKNRCKTSYPIIYWV' A
#
# COMPACT_ATOMS: atom_id res chain seq x y z
N MET A 1 -22.83 17.05 10.96
CA MET A 1 -21.35 17.13 10.96
C MET A 1 -20.84 15.74 10.62
N SER A 2 -20.33 15.51 9.41
CA SER A 2 -19.79 14.21 8.98
C SER A 2 -18.33 14.07 9.43
N LEU A 3 -18.03 13.03 10.21
CA LEU A 3 -16.65 12.70 10.57
C LEU A 3 -15.91 12.16 9.33
N PRO A 4 -14.65 12.58 9.07
CA PRO A 4 -13.86 11.96 8.02
C PRO A 4 -13.59 10.49 8.40
N ILE A 5 -13.91 9.58 7.49
CA ILE A 5 -13.50 8.17 7.61
C ILE A 5 -11.99 8.16 7.33
N PHE A 6 -11.18 7.89 8.35
CA PHE A 6 -9.76 7.68 8.18
C PHE A 6 -9.57 6.49 7.23
N SER A 7 -9.10 6.79 6.03
CA SER A 7 -8.68 5.79 5.07
C SER A 7 -7.43 5.11 5.65
N GLU A 8 -7.59 3.94 6.25
CA GLU A 8 -6.46 3.14 6.73
C GLU A 8 -5.52 2.87 5.55
N ALA A 9 -4.32 3.46 5.59
CA ALA A 9 -3.27 3.12 4.65
C ALA A 9 -2.76 1.72 5.02
N GLN A 10 -2.91 0.74 4.13
CA GLN A 10 -2.35 -0.58 4.36
C GLN A 10 -0.86 -0.55 3.98
N MET A 11 -0.02 -0.99 4.91
CA MET A 11 1.43 -1.07 4.74
C MET A 11 1.88 -2.53 4.81
N ILE A 12 2.72 -2.93 3.87
CA ILE A 12 3.43 -4.21 3.89
C ILE A 12 4.91 -3.91 3.87
N SER A 13 5.69 -4.57 4.72
CA SER A 13 7.14 -4.44 4.74
C SER A 13 7.79 -5.81 4.94
N GLY A 14 9.03 -5.95 4.49
CA GLY A 14 9.77 -7.20 4.61
C GLY A 14 11.16 -7.14 4.00
N ILE A 15 11.84 -8.27 4.03
CA ILE A 15 13.16 -8.49 3.42
C ILE A 15 13.05 -9.69 2.47
N ILE A 16 13.60 -9.57 1.27
CA ILE A 16 13.57 -10.61 0.25
C ILE A 16 14.90 -11.34 0.23
N TYR A 17 14.84 -12.67 0.23
CA TYR A 17 16.01 -13.55 0.20
C TYR A 17 15.95 -14.50 -1.01
N ASP A 18 17.12 -14.92 -1.49
CA ASP A 18 17.26 -16.03 -2.44
C ASP A 18 17.21 -17.40 -1.72
N GLN A 19 17.30 -18.50 -2.48
CA GLN A 19 17.35 -19.85 -1.93
C GLN A 19 18.55 -20.13 -0.99
N ASN A 20 19.58 -19.28 -1.02
CA ASN A 20 20.79 -19.39 -0.21
C ASN A 20 20.77 -18.46 1.01
N SER A 21 19.63 -17.83 1.31
CA SER A 21 19.48 -16.83 2.38
C SER A 21 20.28 -15.53 2.16
N GLN A 22 20.64 -15.20 0.92
CA GLN A 22 21.24 -13.91 0.58
C GLN A 22 20.13 -12.90 0.27
N THR A 23 20.30 -11.64 0.71
CA THR A 23 19.32 -10.59 0.45
C THR A 23 19.31 -10.19 -1.02
N LEU A 24 18.12 -9.94 -1.57
CA LEU A 24 17.91 -9.63 -2.99
C LEU A 24 17.55 -8.15 -3.20
N PRO A 25 18.53 -7.31 -3.63
CA PRO A 25 18.27 -5.93 -4.00
C PRO A 25 17.62 -5.81 -5.38
N GLY A 26 16.87 -4.73 -5.62
CA GLY A 26 16.33 -4.41 -6.95
C GLY A 26 15.10 -5.24 -7.36
N VAL A 27 14.49 -5.99 -6.45
CA VAL A 27 13.28 -6.76 -6.72
C VAL A 27 12.08 -5.81 -6.78
N THR A 28 11.27 -5.91 -7.82
CA THR A 28 10.02 -5.16 -7.94
C THR A 28 8.90 -5.88 -7.21
N ILE A 29 8.25 -5.20 -6.27
CA ILE A 29 7.10 -5.70 -5.52
C ILE A 29 5.89 -4.83 -5.86
N ARG A 30 4.78 -5.44 -6.27
CA ARG A 30 3.59 -4.71 -6.74
C ARG A 30 2.32 -5.38 -6.24
N PHE A 31 1.31 -4.60 -5.91
CA PHE A 31 -0.05 -5.13 -5.80
C PHE A 31 -0.59 -5.42 -7.21
N LEU A 32 -1.08 -6.64 -7.43
CA LEU A 32 -1.73 -6.98 -8.69
C LEU A 32 -2.93 -6.04 -8.92
N GLU A 33 -3.13 -5.67 -10.18
CA GLU A 33 -4.24 -4.79 -10.62
C GLU A 33 -4.25 -3.37 -10.01
N THR A 34 -3.16 -2.94 -9.37
CA THR A 34 -3.01 -1.55 -8.91
C THR A 34 -1.72 -0.92 -9.46
N PRO A 35 -1.62 0.42 -9.53
CA PRO A 35 -0.37 1.09 -9.88
C PRO A 35 0.63 1.11 -8.71
N ASP A 36 0.27 0.59 -7.54
CA ASP A 36 1.11 0.67 -6.34
C ASP A 36 2.22 -0.39 -6.38
N GLY A 37 3.46 0.06 -6.29
CA GLY A 37 4.65 -0.80 -6.28
C GLY A 37 5.81 -0.15 -5.55
N THR A 38 6.82 -0.96 -5.27
CA THR A 38 8.08 -0.56 -4.62
C THR A 38 9.23 -1.43 -5.14
N VAL A 39 10.45 -1.05 -4.83
CA VAL A 39 11.67 -1.80 -5.19
C VAL A 39 12.47 -2.04 -3.92
N SER A 40 13.00 -3.25 -3.75
CA SER A 40 13.85 -3.56 -2.59
C SER A 40 15.19 -2.81 -2.63
N ASP A 41 15.64 -2.36 -1.46
CA ASP A 41 16.90 -1.61 -1.30
C ASP A 41 18.14 -2.53 -1.38
N LYS A 42 19.33 -1.96 -1.12
CA LYS A 42 20.61 -2.69 -1.11
C LYS A 42 20.68 -3.87 -0.13
N ASN A 43 19.80 -3.89 0.88
CA ASN A 43 19.70 -4.94 1.89
C ASN A 43 18.51 -5.88 1.61
N GLY A 44 17.86 -5.76 0.44
CA GLY A 44 16.65 -6.52 0.10
C GLY A 44 15.41 -6.08 0.87
N ALA A 45 15.46 -4.98 1.63
CA ALA A 45 14.34 -4.49 2.41
C ALA A 45 13.37 -3.67 1.55
N PHE A 46 12.07 -3.77 1.81
CA PHE A 46 11.06 -3.01 1.10
C PHE A 46 9.92 -2.55 2.01
N VAL A 47 9.26 -1.47 1.59
CA VAL A 47 7.99 -0.99 2.14
C VAL A 47 7.05 -0.69 0.97
N LEU A 48 5.86 -1.31 0.98
CA LEU A 48 4.80 -1.13 0.01
C LEU A 48 3.56 -0.56 0.70
N MET A 49 3.05 0.55 0.18
CA MET A 49 1.87 1.23 0.73
C MET A 49 0.73 1.16 -0.28
N LYS A 50 -0.42 0.65 0.14
CA LYS A 50 -1.66 0.74 -0.63
C LYS A 50 -2.30 2.10 -0.34
N LYS A 51 -2.40 2.94 -1.36
CA LYS A 51 -3.15 4.19 -1.27
C LYS A 51 -4.64 3.87 -1.41
N ASN A 52 -5.33 3.76 -0.29
CA ASN A 52 -6.79 3.69 -0.33
C ASN A 52 -7.31 5.06 -0.83
N ARG A 53 -8.12 5.05 -1.90
CA ARG A 53 -8.80 6.27 -2.33
C ARG A 53 -9.79 6.65 -1.24
N CYS A 54 -9.75 7.90 -0.77
CA CYS A 54 -10.79 8.46 0.05
C CYS A 54 -12.14 8.24 -0.66
N LYS A 55 -13.02 7.41 -0.12
CA LYS A 55 -14.40 7.31 -0.62
C LYS A 55 -15.08 8.63 -0.30
N THR A 56 -15.34 9.45 -1.31
CA THR A 56 -16.20 10.63 -1.20
C THR A 56 -17.58 10.16 -0.73
N SER A 57 -17.94 10.46 0.51
CA SER A 57 -19.27 10.17 1.05
C SER A 57 -20.26 11.18 0.46
N TYR A 58 -21.24 10.71 -0.30
CA TYR A 58 -22.32 11.57 -0.81
C TYR A 58 -23.15 12.11 0.35
N PRO A 59 -23.58 13.39 0.34
CA PRO A 59 -24.49 13.90 1.36
C PRO A 59 -25.85 13.20 1.25
N ILE A 60 -26.35 12.69 2.38
CA ILE A 60 -27.74 12.21 2.50
C ILE A 60 -28.64 13.44 2.44
N ILE A 61 -29.38 13.61 1.32
CA ILE A 61 -30.39 14.66 1.15
C ILE A 61 -31.69 14.14 1.77
N TYR A 62 -32.12 14.69 2.89
CA TYR A 62 -33.50 14.57 3.36
C TYR A 62 -34.32 15.70 2.74
N TRP A 63 -35.36 15.36 1.99
CA TRP A 63 -36.41 16.31 1.61
C TRP A 63 -37.37 16.45 2.80
N VAL A 64 -37.68 17.70 3.16
CA VAL A 64 -38.75 18.07 4.11
C VAL A 64 -39.96 18.52 3.31
#